data_AF-A0A9J6F8B9-F1
#
_entry.id   AF-A0A9J6F8B9-F1
#
_cell.length_a   1.000
_cell.length_b   1.000
_cell.length_c   1.000
_cell.angle_alpha   90.00
_cell.angle_beta   90.00
_cell.angle_gamma   90.00
#
_symmetry.space_group_name_H-M   'P 1'
#
loop_
_entity.id
_entity.type
_entity.pdbx_description
1 polymer ?
#
loop_
_entity_poly.entity_id
_entity_poly.type
_entity_poly.pdbx_seq_one_letter_code
_entity_poly.pdbx_strand_id
1 'polypeptide(L)'
;MQEFQKVMDNPYERVFQLDLKNFLAWCDLKAETQPAIRDIKHQVEYNYAYHRNAWAAYFRRTAGVDASMRHDAVHMILTHCYSHKTTNKRMDRLISVLLKLTRSKIFALLPRVIRRSKDRFDQDTEIRHKRGLDISRRDIHKVASKQWCICSQAGHGLEYIVTQWAPCRERCRKACPDCRVCIHMASCTCPDHMSRNTICKHIHAVFKPNDSDTSHLSDRSDVPHVENMVPAYYGVSSFIC
;
A
#
# COMPACT_ATOMS: atom_id res chain seq x y z
N MET A 1 14.17 -27.07 5.11
CA MET A 1 13.24 -26.00 4.67
C MET A 1 12.55 -25.30 5.83
N GLN A 2 11.95 -26.00 6.81
CA GLN A 2 11.31 -25.35 7.97
C GLN A 2 12.26 -24.41 8.76
N GLU A 3 13.54 -24.75 8.88
CA GLU A 3 14.52 -23.88 9.56
C GLU A 3 14.82 -22.58 8.80
N PHE A 4 14.79 -22.58 7.47
CA PHE A 4 14.98 -21.36 6.68
C PHE A 4 13.73 -20.46 6.72
N GLN A 5 12.54 -21.05 6.82
CA GLN A 5 11.29 -20.30 6.97
C GLN A 5 11.31 -19.42 8.23
N LYS A 6 11.84 -19.93 9.35
CA LYS A 6 12.02 -19.15 10.59
C LYS A 6 12.88 -17.90 10.37
N VAL A 7 13.93 -18.00 9.54
CA VAL A 7 14.78 -16.86 9.16
C VAL A 7 13.98 -15.86 8.33
N MET A 8 13.17 -16.33 7.37
CA MET A 8 12.42 -15.46 6.46
C MET A 8 11.33 -14.63 7.15
N ASP A 9 10.63 -15.22 8.12
CA ASP A 9 9.46 -14.63 8.75
C ASP A 9 9.79 -13.74 9.95
N ASN A 10 11.08 -13.62 10.32
CA ASN A 10 11.46 -12.89 11.51
C ASN A 10 11.31 -11.35 11.33
N PRO A 11 10.46 -10.68 12.13
CA PRO A 11 10.21 -9.26 11.98
C PRO A 11 11.22 -8.37 12.72
N TYR A 12 12.23 -8.94 13.41
CA TYR A 12 13.20 -8.19 14.21
C TYR A 12 14.63 -8.36 13.70
N GLU A 13 15.36 -7.25 13.47
CA GLU A 13 16.70 -7.26 12.85
C GLU A 13 17.70 -8.15 13.56
N ARG A 14 17.79 -8.01 14.89
CA ARG A 14 18.78 -8.71 15.70
C ARG A 14 18.52 -10.21 15.71
N VAL A 15 17.25 -10.60 15.75
CA VAL A 15 16.85 -12.00 15.76
C VAL A 15 17.00 -12.61 14.37
N PHE A 16 16.66 -11.88 13.30
CA PHE A 16 16.94 -12.27 11.91
C PHE A 16 18.44 -12.53 11.66
N GLN A 17 19.32 -11.62 12.08
CA GLN A 17 20.77 -11.79 11.90
C GLN A 17 21.29 -13.01 12.65
N LEU A 18 20.79 -13.25 13.85
CA LEU A 18 21.13 -14.41 14.66
C LEU A 18 20.63 -15.71 14.01
N ASP A 19 19.37 -15.73 13.57
CA ASP A 19 18.75 -16.89 12.94
C ASP A 19 19.43 -17.24 11.60
N LEU A 20 19.79 -16.24 10.79
CA LEU A 20 20.55 -16.44 9.56
C LEU A 20 21.93 -17.04 9.86
N LYS A 21 22.64 -16.51 10.86
CA LYS A 21 23.94 -17.05 11.28
C LYS A 21 23.83 -18.49 11.77
N ASN A 22 22.81 -18.78 12.57
CA ASN A 22 22.54 -20.12 13.09
C ASN A 22 22.16 -21.10 11.96
N PHE A 23 21.39 -20.64 10.98
CA PHE A 23 21.04 -21.44 9.80
C PHE A 23 22.26 -21.79 8.95
N LEU A 24 23.15 -20.82 8.68
CA LEU A 24 24.39 -21.07 7.93
C LEU A 24 25.32 -22.03 8.69
N ALA A 25 25.44 -21.88 10.00
CA ALA A 25 26.20 -22.82 10.84
C ALA A 25 25.58 -24.23 10.85
N TRP A 26 24.25 -24.33 10.88
CA TRP A 26 23.54 -25.60 10.74
C TRP A 26 23.80 -26.24 9.37
N CYS A 27 23.84 -25.44 8.30
CA CYS A 27 24.18 -25.93 6.97
C CYS A 27 25.60 -26.50 6.92
N ASP A 28 26.57 -25.85 7.56
CA ASP A 28 27.95 -26.36 7.65
C ASP A 28 28.00 -27.72 8.36
N LEU A 29 27.32 -27.83 9.50
CA LEU A 29 27.27 -29.06 10.28
C LEU A 29 26.59 -30.23 9.54
N LYS A 30 25.66 -29.92 8.63
CA LYS A 30 24.91 -30.93 7.85
C LYS A 30 25.49 -31.18 6.46
N ALA A 31 26.38 -30.33 5.97
CA ALA A 31 27.03 -30.49 4.66
C ALA A 31 27.90 -31.76 4.58
N GLU A 32 28.46 -32.21 5.70
CA GLU A 32 29.26 -33.45 5.77
C GLU A 32 28.43 -34.71 5.53
N THR A 33 27.15 -34.69 5.94
CA THR A 33 26.24 -35.84 5.82
C THR A 33 25.32 -35.74 4.61
N GLN A 34 25.10 -34.53 4.08
CA GLN A 34 24.22 -34.27 2.95
C GLN A 34 24.81 -33.21 2.02
N PRO A 35 25.45 -33.60 0.91
CA PRO A 35 26.13 -32.66 0.01
C PRO A 35 25.17 -31.63 -0.62
N ALA A 36 23.89 -31.98 -0.82
CA ALA A 36 22.86 -31.04 -1.29
C ALA A 36 22.66 -29.82 -0.37
N ILE A 37 22.98 -29.94 0.93
CA ILE A 37 22.91 -28.81 1.87
C ILE A 37 24.01 -27.78 1.60
N ARG A 38 25.15 -28.22 1.04
CA ARG A 38 26.23 -27.32 0.62
C ARG A 38 25.77 -26.38 -0.50
N ASP A 39 25.03 -26.91 -1.46
CA ASP A 39 24.48 -26.12 -2.57
C ASP A 39 23.41 -25.15 -2.08
N ILE A 40 22.56 -25.58 -1.14
CA ILE A 40 21.57 -24.72 -0.48
C ILE A 40 22.27 -23.58 0.28
N LYS A 41 23.33 -23.87 1.02
CA LYS A 41 24.12 -22.85 1.73
C LYS A 41 24.64 -21.81 0.75
N HIS A 42 25.30 -22.25 -0.33
CA HIS A 42 25.86 -21.35 -1.33
C HIS A 42 24.78 -20.45 -1.96
N GLN A 43 23.63 -21.03 -2.29
CA GLN A 43 22.49 -20.30 -2.85
C GLN A 43 21.94 -19.25 -1.87
N VAL A 44 21.86 -19.58 -0.58
CA VAL A 44 21.37 -18.68 0.47
C VAL A 44 22.37 -17.55 0.74
N GLU A 45 23.67 -17.83 0.82
CA GLU A 45 24.70 -16.81 1.05
C GLU A 45 24.77 -15.81 -0.11
N TYR A 46 24.78 -16.32 -1.35
CA TYR A 46 24.97 -15.46 -2.51
C TYR A 46 23.70 -14.69 -2.90
N ASN A 47 22.54 -15.36 -2.95
CA ASN A 47 21.32 -14.74 -3.47
C ASN A 47 20.43 -14.15 -2.37
N TYR A 48 20.42 -14.73 -1.17
CA TYR A 48 19.50 -14.30 -0.11
C TYR A 48 20.19 -13.36 0.89
N ALA A 49 21.35 -13.71 1.44
CA ALA A 49 22.03 -12.89 2.45
C ALA A 49 22.48 -11.53 1.90
N TYR A 50 22.94 -11.50 0.63
CA TYR A 50 23.32 -10.27 -0.06
C TYR A 50 22.11 -9.35 -0.34
N HIS A 51 20.98 -9.91 -0.78
CA HIS A 51 19.76 -9.16 -1.09
C HIS A 51 18.73 -9.13 0.06
N ARG A 52 19.18 -9.18 1.33
CA ARG A 52 18.30 -9.22 2.51
C ARG A 52 17.25 -8.11 2.56
N ASN A 53 17.56 -6.94 2.02
CA ASN A 53 16.65 -5.79 1.98
C ASN A 53 15.44 -6.02 1.07
N ALA A 54 15.51 -6.96 0.12
CA ALA A 54 14.46 -7.22 -0.87
C ALA A 54 13.40 -8.25 -0.39
N TRP A 55 13.75 -9.13 0.54
CA TRP A 55 12.88 -10.24 0.94
C TRP A 55 12.71 -10.45 2.44
N ALA A 56 13.62 -9.99 3.32
CA ALA A 56 13.47 -10.28 4.74
C ALA A 56 12.29 -9.50 5.35
N ALA A 57 11.47 -10.18 6.17
CA ALA A 57 10.27 -9.59 6.77
C ALA A 57 10.56 -8.28 7.55
N TYR A 58 11.71 -8.22 8.24
CA TYR A 58 12.20 -7.01 8.91
C TYR A 58 12.25 -5.76 8.01
N PHE A 59 12.65 -5.90 6.75
CA PHE A 59 12.70 -4.77 5.80
C PHE A 59 11.34 -4.50 5.13
N ARG A 60 10.39 -5.45 5.21
CA ARG A 60 9.04 -5.37 4.63
C ARG A 60 7.99 -4.76 5.58
N ARG A 61 8.37 -3.78 6.42
CA ARG A 61 7.49 -3.15 7.45
C ARG A 61 6.17 -2.55 6.93
N THR A 62 5.97 -2.45 5.62
CA THR A 62 4.78 -1.85 4.99
C THR A 62 4.02 -2.78 4.05
N ALA A 63 4.45 -4.03 3.85
CA ALA A 63 3.82 -4.93 2.88
C ALA A 63 3.02 -6.02 3.60
N GLY A 64 1.76 -5.73 3.94
CA GLY A 64 0.78 -6.70 4.45
C GLY A 64 0.36 -7.78 3.44
N VAL A 65 1.14 -7.98 2.37
CA VAL A 65 1.01 -9.05 1.37
C VAL A 65 2.43 -9.40 0.94
N ASP A 66 2.90 -10.59 1.27
CA ASP A 66 4.20 -11.08 0.83
C ASP A 66 4.18 -11.39 -0.70
N ALA A 67 5.35 -11.50 -1.31
CA ALA A 67 5.44 -11.86 -2.73
C ALA A 67 5.01 -13.33 -2.97
N SER A 68 5.24 -14.19 -1.98
CA SER A 68 4.82 -15.59 -1.94
C SER A 68 3.30 -15.75 -2.04
N MET A 69 2.50 -15.07 -1.20
CA MET A 69 1.03 -15.14 -1.26
C MET A 69 0.48 -14.60 -2.57
N ARG A 70 1.09 -13.57 -3.17
CA ARG A 70 0.67 -13.09 -4.50
C ARG A 70 0.94 -14.13 -5.57
N HIS A 71 2.12 -14.75 -5.53
CA HIS A 71 2.49 -15.81 -6.46
C HIS A 71 1.61 -17.05 -6.27
N ASP A 72 1.37 -17.46 -5.03
CA ASP A 72 0.52 -18.59 -4.67
C ASP A 72 -0.93 -18.34 -5.03
N ALA A 73 -1.45 -17.13 -4.83
CA ALA A 73 -2.79 -16.76 -5.26
C ALA A 73 -2.94 -16.88 -6.79
N VAL A 74 -1.96 -16.41 -7.56
CA VAL A 74 -1.96 -16.56 -9.03
C VAL A 74 -1.85 -18.04 -9.41
N HIS A 75 -0.95 -18.80 -8.78
CA HIS A 75 -0.78 -20.22 -9.02
C HIS A 75 -2.06 -21.02 -8.71
N MET A 76 -2.75 -20.70 -7.60
CA MET A 76 -4.03 -21.30 -7.24
C MET A 76 -5.11 -20.99 -8.29
N ILE A 77 -5.22 -19.74 -8.73
CA ILE A 77 -6.16 -19.36 -9.79
C ILE A 77 -5.87 -20.14 -11.08
N LEU A 78 -4.61 -20.20 -11.50
CA LEU A 78 -4.22 -20.92 -12.72
C LEU A 78 -4.48 -22.43 -12.61
N THR A 79 -4.17 -23.03 -11.46
CA THR A 79 -4.30 -24.46 -11.24
C THR A 79 -5.77 -24.89 -11.10
N HIS A 80 -6.55 -24.16 -10.30
CA HIS A 80 -7.93 -24.54 -9.96
C HIS A 80 -8.95 -24.04 -10.97
N CYS A 81 -8.83 -22.80 -11.45
CA CYS A 81 -9.85 -22.20 -12.31
C CYS A 81 -9.61 -22.47 -13.80
N TYR A 82 -8.36 -22.70 -14.22
CA TYR A 82 -8.03 -22.78 -15.65
C TYR A 82 -7.33 -24.07 -16.08
N SER A 83 -6.59 -24.74 -15.19
CA SER A 83 -5.83 -25.97 -15.52
C SER A 83 -6.43 -27.24 -14.92
N HIS A 84 -7.49 -27.14 -14.11
CA HIS A 84 -8.17 -28.27 -13.45
C HIS A 84 -7.20 -29.27 -12.79
N LYS A 85 -6.12 -28.79 -12.15
CA LYS A 85 -5.04 -29.60 -11.55
C LYS A 85 -4.28 -30.52 -12.52
N THR A 86 -4.41 -30.32 -13.83
CA THR A 86 -3.67 -31.07 -14.85
C THR A 86 -2.40 -30.30 -15.25
N THR A 87 -1.32 -31.03 -15.52
CA THR A 87 -0.07 -30.42 -15.98
C THR A 87 -0.21 -30.01 -17.45
N ASN A 88 -0.02 -28.73 -17.74
CA ASN A 88 -0.03 -28.24 -19.12
C ASN A 88 1.26 -28.64 -19.83
N LYS A 89 1.20 -29.69 -20.64
CA LYS A 89 2.34 -30.20 -21.43
C LYS A 89 2.67 -29.34 -22.67
N ARG A 90 1.77 -28.42 -23.05
CA ARG A 90 1.88 -27.59 -24.26
C ARG A 90 1.83 -26.11 -23.92
N MET A 91 2.79 -25.35 -24.45
CA MET A 91 2.93 -23.92 -24.23
C MET A 91 1.73 -23.12 -24.74
N ASP A 92 1.16 -23.46 -25.90
CA ASP A 92 0.00 -22.75 -26.47
C ASP A 92 -1.22 -22.78 -25.55
N ARG A 93 -1.42 -23.90 -24.84
CA ARG A 93 -2.52 -24.05 -23.90
C ARG A 93 -2.33 -23.15 -22.68
N LEU A 94 -1.09 -23.03 -22.19
CA LEU A 94 -0.75 -22.09 -21.13
C LEU A 94 -0.97 -20.64 -21.58
N ILE A 95 -0.52 -20.27 -22.78
CA ILE A 95 -0.72 -18.92 -23.34
C ILE A 95 -2.22 -18.61 -23.45
N SER A 96 -3.03 -19.54 -23.98
CA SER A 96 -4.49 -19.38 -24.06
C SER A 96 -5.13 -19.16 -22.68
N VAL A 97 -4.70 -19.92 -21.68
CA VAL A 97 -5.15 -19.77 -20.29
C VAL A 97 -4.78 -18.40 -19.72
N LEU A 98 -3.53 -17.96 -19.91
CA LEU A 98 -3.06 -16.65 -19.45
C LEU A 98 -3.82 -15.50 -20.13
N LEU A 99 -4.07 -15.60 -21.44
CA LEU A 99 -4.86 -14.60 -22.17
C LEU A 99 -6.31 -14.55 -21.66
N LYS A 100 -6.94 -15.70 -21.38
CA LYS A 100 -8.29 -15.75 -20.77
C LYS A 100 -8.32 -15.12 -19.37
N LEU A 101 -7.31 -15.40 -18.54
CA LEU A 101 -7.17 -14.79 -17.23
C LEU A 101 -7.02 -13.27 -17.34
N THR A 102 -6.10 -12.81 -18.18
CA THR A 102 -5.84 -11.37 -18.42
C THR A 102 -7.09 -10.67 -18.93
N ARG A 103 -7.77 -11.25 -19.93
CA ARG A 103 -9.06 -10.74 -20.44
C ARG A 103 -10.06 -10.59 -19.30
N SER A 104 -10.26 -11.62 -18.48
CA SER A 104 -11.21 -11.59 -17.37
C SER A 104 -10.90 -10.50 -16.34
N LYS A 105 -9.60 -10.28 -16.03
CA LYS A 105 -9.17 -9.20 -15.13
C LYS A 105 -9.40 -7.82 -15.74
N ILE A 106 -9.09 -7.64 -17.02
CA ILE A 106 -9.36 -6.38 -17.74
C ILE A 106 -10.86 -6.07 -17.73
N PHE A 107 -11.71 -7.05 -18.04
CA PHE A 107 -13.17 -6.87 -17.98
C PHE A 107 -13.68 -6.58 -16.56
N ALA A 108 -13.09 -7.17 -15.52
CA ALA A 108 -13.44 -6.84 -14.15
C ALA A 108 -13.02 -5.41 -13.74
N LEU A 109 -11.96 -4.87 -14.35
CA LEU A 109 -11.50 -3.49 -14.14
C LEU A 109 -12.27 -2.48 -14.99
N LEU A 110 -12.80 -2.88 -16.16
CA LEU A 110 -13.49 -2.02 -17.11
C LEU A 110 -14.59 -1.15 -16.47
N PRO A 111 -15.48 -1.69 -15.62
CA PRO A 111 -16.49 -0.86 -14.95
C PRO A 111 -15.89 0.24 -14.08
N ARG A 112 -14.73 0.00 -13.45
CA ARG A 112 -14.06 1.01 -12.60
C ARG A 112 -13.48 2.14 -13.45
N VAL A 113 -12.89 1.77 -14.59
CA VAL A 113 -12.29 2.71 -15.55
C VAL A 113 -13.39 3.53 -16.24
N ILE A 114 -14.44 2.86 -16.74
CA ILE A 114 -15.53 3.49 -17.50
C ILE A 114 -16.39 4.39 -16.60
N ARG A 115 -16.74 3.94 -15.40
CA ARG A 115 -17.59 4.74 -14.50
C ARG A 115 -16.84 5.85 -13.77
N ARG A 116 -15.53 6.03 -14.02
CA ARG A 116 -14.64 6.86 -13.19
C ARG A 116 -14.92 6.62 -11.70
N SER A 117 -15.11 5.36 -11.32
CA SER A 117 -15.51 5.05 -9.95
C SER A 117 -14.38 5.51 -9.04
N LYS A 118 -14.71 6.35 -8.06
CA LYS A 118 -13.76 6.81 -7.04
C LYS A 118 -12.97 5.60 -6.52
N ASP A 119 -11.65 5.72 -6.41
CA ASP A 119 -10.84 4.70 -5.76
C ASP A 119 -11.43 4.47 -4.35
N ARG A 120 -11.27 3.27 -3.79
CA ARG A 120 -11.67 3.00 -2.40
C ARG A 120 -11.05 4.03 -1.46
N PHE A 121 -9.81 4.45 -1.73
CA PHE A 121 -9.17 5.53 -1.00
C PHE A 121 -9.96 6.84 -1.08
N ASP A 122 -10.41 7.24 -2.26
CA ASP A 122 -11.14 8.50 -2.47
C ASP A 122 -12.52 8.44 -1.79
N GLN A 123 -13.20 7.30 -1.90
CA GLN A 123 -14.48 7.05 -1.24
C GLN A 123 -14.34 7.08 0.29
N ASP A 124 -13.34 6.39 0.83
CA ASP A 124 -13.12 6.38 2.27
C ASP A 124 -12.68 7.76 2.79
N THR A 125 -11.86 8.49 2.01
CA THR A 125 -11.49 9.89 2.31
C THR A 125 -12.72 10.79 2.33
N GLU A 126 -13.64 10.63 1.37
CA GLU A 126 -14.90 11.40 1.34
C GLU A 126 -15.78 11.10 2.57
N ILE A 127 -15.91 9.83 2.96
CA ILE A 127 -16.68 9.44 4.16
C ILE A 127 -16.06 10.06 5.42
N ARG A 128 -14.73 10.01 5.56
CA ARG A 128 -14.01 10.60 6.70
C ARG A 128 -14.08 12.11 6.70
N HIS A 129 -14.03 12.74 5.52
CA HIS A 129 -14.22 14.16 5.35
C HIS A 129 -15.58 14.60 5.87
N LYS A 130 -16.67 13.99 5.39
CA LYS A 130 -18.04 14.27 5.84
C LYS A 130 -18.18 14.12 7.36
N ARG A 131 -17.69 13.00 7.92
CA ARG A 131 -17.68 12.77 9.37
C ARG A 131 -16.85 13.79 10.15
N GLY A 132 -15.83 14.40 9.55
CA GLY A 132 -15.04 15.45 10.16
C GLY A 132 -15.76 16.80 10.14
N LEU A 133 -16.59 17.05 9.12
CA LEU A 133 -17.46 18.23 9.08
C LEU A 133 -18.49 18.21 10.21
N ASP A 134 -19.02 17.04 10.53
CA ASP A 134 -20.00 16.81 11.60
C ASP A 134 -19.43 17.05 13.02
N ILE A 135 -18.10 17.10 13.18
CA ILE A 135 -17.47 17.41 14.47
C ILE A 135 -17.70 18.89 14.80
N SER A 136 -18.37 19.13 15.92
CA SER A 136 -18.66 20.48 16.40
C SER A 136 -17.36 21.23 16.72
N ARG A 137 -17.31 22.52 16.38
CA ARG A 137 -16.17 23.38 16.76
C ARG A 137 -15.97 23.46 18.27
N ARG A 138 -17.05 23.26 19.05
CA ARG A 138 -16.99 23.24 20.52
C ARG A 138 -16.16 22.07 21.06
N ASP A 139 -16.03 21.00 20.28
CA ASP A 139 -15.28 19.81 20.64
C ASP A 139 -13.81 19.88 20.19
N ILE A 140 -13.39 21.00 19.59
CA ILE A 140 -12.03 21.20 19.07
C ILE A 140 -11.35 22.30 19.90
N HIS A 141 -10.37 21.91 20.69
CA HIS A 141 -9.62 22.82 21.55
C HIS A 141 -8.18 22.93 21.07
N LYS A 142 -7.71 24.15 20.79
CA LYS A 142 -6.31 24.36 20.43
C LYS A 142 -5.46 24.28 21.71
N VAL A 143 -4.53 23.34 21.77
CA VAL A 143 -3.67 23.09 22.95
C VAL A 143 -2.28 23.73 22.76
N ALA A 144 -1.80 23.80 21.52
CA ALA A 144 -0.54 24.46 21.18
C ALA A 144 -0.57 25.04 19.76
N SER A 145 0.50 25.73 19.34
CA SER A 145 0.58 26.41 18.03
C SER A 145 0.24 25.51 16.83
N LYS A 146 0.50 24.20 16.93
CA LYS A 146 0.23 23.19 15.88
C LYS A 146 -0.46 21.94 16.41
N GLN A 147 -1.17 22.05 17.54
CA GLN A 147 -1.83 20.90 18.17
C GLN A 147 -3.24 21.25 18.62
N TRP A 148 -4.16 20.34 18.34
CA TRP A 148 -5.56 20.43 18.71
C TRP A 148 -5.98 19.15 19.44
N CYS A 149 -6.71 19.30 20.53
CA CYS A 149 -7.43 18.24 21.20
C CYS A 149 -8.85 18.18 20.65
N ILE A 150 -9.34 16.98 20.37
CA ILE A 150 -10.70 16.72 19.91
C ILE A 150 -11.38 15.72 20.83
N CYS A 151 -12.52 16.12 21.39
CA CYS A 151 -13.37 15.25 22.20
C CYS A 151 -13.99 14.14 21.33
N SER A 152 -13.96 12.91 21.83
CA SER A 152 -14.55 11.75 21.16
C SER A 152 -16.07 11.85 21.14
N GLN A 153 -16.64 11.55 19.98
CA GLN A 153 -18.10 11.49 19.78
C GLN A 153 -18.69 10.14 20.21
N ALA A 154 -17.85 9.16 20.55
CA ALA A 154 -18.27 7.78 20.82
C ALA A 154 -18.21 7.38 22.30
N GLY A 155 -17.63 8.21 23.17
CA GLY A 155 -17.54 7.91 24.60
C GLY A 155 -17.11 9.12 25.42
N HIS A 156 -17.74 9.30 26.57
CA HIS A 156 -17.43 10.39 27.50
C HIS A 156 -15.96 10.28 27.97
N GLY A 157 -15.19 11.37 27.82
CA GLY A 157 -13.85 11.50 28.38
C GLY A 157 -12.69 10.99 27.53
N LEU A 158 -12.93 10.51 26.30
CA LEU A 158 -11.86 10.17 25.36
C LEU A 158 -11.49 11.39 24.52
N GLU A 159 -10.20 11.70 24.45
CA GLU A 159 -9.66 12.84 23.70
C GLU A 159 -8.60 12.38 22.70
N TYR A 160 -8.58 13.01 21.54
CA TYR A 160 -7.60 12.74 20.48
C TYR A 160 -6.79 14.00 20.15
N ILE A 161 -5.49 13.84 20.01
CA ILE A 161 -4.58 14.93 19.66
C ILE A 161 -4.30 14.86 18.16
N VAL A 162 -4.55 15.96 17.47
CA VAL A 162 -4.12 16.21 16.09
C VAL A 162 -2.91 17.14 16.12
N THR A 163 -1.81 16.72 15.50
CA THR A 163 -0.59 17.51 15.37
C THR A 163 -0.36 17.84 13.89
N GLN A 164 -0.15 19.11 13.57
CA GLN A 164 0.21 19.55 12.23
C GLN A 164 1.74 19.57 12.05
N TRP A 165 2.18 19.01 10.93
CA TRP A 165 3.57 18.98 10.47
C TRP A 165 3.83 20.03 9.40
N ALA A 166 5.00 19.95 8.75
CA ALA A 166 5.32 20.81 7.62
C ALA A 166 4.34 20.60 6.45
N PRO A 167 4.11 21.63 5.61
CA PRO A 167 3.36 21.48 4.37
C PRO A 167 3.97 20.38 3.49
N CYS A 168 3.11 19.62 2.80
CA CYS A 168 3.59 18.64 1.84
C CYS A 168 4.22 19.36 0.66
N ARG A 169 5.52 19.12 0.42
CA ARG A 169 6.31 19.76 -0.64
C ARG A 169 6.02 19.20 -2.04
N GLU A 170 5.29 18.10 -2.12
CA GLU A 170 4.95 17.41 -3.36
C GLU A 170 3.46 17.53 -3.67
N ARG A 171 3.08 17.49 -4.96
CA ARG A 171 1.67 17.33 -5.37
C ARG A 171 1.18 15.93 -4.96
N CYS A 172 0.79 15.79 -3.69
CA CYS A 172 0.36 14.52 -3.12
C CYS A 172 -0.97 14.08 -3.75
N ARG A 173 -0.94 12.98 -4.52
CA ARG A 173 -2.13 12.36 -5.13
C ARG A 173 -3.13 11.81 -4.10
N LYS A 174 -2.76 11.76 -2.83
CA LYS A 174 -3.58 11.26 -1.71
C LYS A 174 -4.01 12.38 -0.76
N ALA A 175 -3.99 13.63 -1.23
CA ALA A 175 -4.59 14.76 -0.53
C ALA A 175 -6.12 14.72 -0.66
N CYS A 176 -6.81 15.18 0.39
CA CYS A 176 -8.24 15.43 0.32
C CYS A 176 -8.50 16.58 -0.69
N PRO A 177 -9.41 16.41 -1.66
CA PRO A 177 -9.69 17.45 -2.65
C PRO A 177 -10.28 18.72 -2.01
N ASP A 178 -11.07 18.57 -0.94
CA ASP A 178 -11.77 19.67 -0.29
C ASP A 178 -10.88 20.40 0.74
N CYS A 179 -10.29 19.66 1.67
CA CYS A 179 -9.44 20.23 2.74
C CYS A 179 -7.99 20.51 2.30
N ARG A 180 -7.55 19.95 1.16
CA ARG A 180 -6.15 19.95 0.68
C ARG A 180 -5.10 19.43 1.68
N VAL A 181 -5.53 18.77 2.75
CA VAL A 181 -4.66 18.07 3.72
C VAL A 181 -4.32 16.67 3.21
N CYS A 182 -3.11 16.19 3.50
CA CYS A 182 -2.69 14.82 3.24
C CYS A 182 -2.04 14.19 4.49
N ILE A 183 -1.77 12.89 4.43
CA ILE A 183 -1.18 12.13 5.55
C ILE A 183 0.19 12.69 6.00
N HIS A 184 0.92 13.38 5.13
CA HIS A 184 2.23 13.96 5.46
C HIS A 184 2.12 15.24 6.30
N MET A 185 0.96 15.90 6.26
CA MET A 185 0.78 17.23 6.86
C MET A 185 0.28 17.18 8.30
N ALA A 186 -0.23 16.05 8.76
CA ALA A 186 -0.76 15.92 10.10
C ALA A 186 -0.78 14.47 10.59
N SER A 187 -0.70 14.31 11.91
CA SER A 187 -0.93 13.03 12.59
C SER A 187 -2.04 13.16 13.63
N CYS A 188 -2.74 12.07 13.91
CA CYS A 188 -3.76 12.01 14.95
C CYS A 188 -3.60 10.79 15.84
N THR A 189 -3.82 10.92 17.15
CA THR A 189 -3.72 9.79 18.10
C THR A 189 -4.91 8.82 18.04
N CYS A 190 -5.93 9.10 17.22
CA CYS A 190 -7.10 8.22 17.13
C CYS A 190 -6.77 6.87 16.45
N PRO A 191 -7.52 5.79 16.76
CA PRO A 191 -7.28 4.47 16.19
C PRO A 191 -7.34 4.42 14.66
N ASP A 192 -8.22 5.19 14.02
CA ASP A 192 -8.36 5.20 12.55
C ASP A 192 -7.08 5.71 11.87
N HIS A 193 -6.42 6.74 12.42
CA HIS A 193 -5.14 7.21 11.91
C HIS A 193 -4.00 6.26 12.29
N MET A 194 -3.89 5.87 13.56
CA MET A 194 -2.77 5.06 14.06
C MET A 194 -2.70 3.67 13.42
N SER A 195 -3.85 3.04 13.14
CA SER A 195 -3.89 1.70 12.55
C SER A 195 -3.81 1.68 11.02
N ARG A 196 -4.38 2.69 10.35
CA ARG A 196 -4.50 2.70 8.88
C ARG A 196 -3.59 3.70 8.18
N ASN A 197 -2.87 4.52 8.94
CA ASN A 197 -2.02 5.60 8.44
C ASN A 197 -2.74 6.47 7.38
N THR A 198 -3.92 6.97 7.74
CA THR A 198 -4.84 7.68 6.83
C THR A 198 -5.35 8.98 7.43
N ILE A 199 -5.91 9.85 6.60
CA ILE A 199 -6.51 11.12 7.04
C ILE A 199 -7.82 10.78 7.74
N CYS A 200 -7.83 10.83 9.08
CA CYS A 200 -9.03 10.52 9.87
C CYS A 200 -10.00 11.70 9.92
N LYS A 201 -11.23 11.45 10.38
CA LYS A 201 -12.25 12.49 10.60
C LYS A 201 -11.76 13.65 11.49
N HIS A 202 -10.89 13.37 12.46
CA HIS A 202 -10.34 14.39 13.37
C HIS A 202 -9.38 15.33 12.65
N ILE A 203 -8.53 14.81 11.75
CA ILE A 203 -7.68 15.65 10.91
C ILE A 203 -8.56 16.50 9.99
N HIS A 204 -9.59 15.93 9.36
CA HIS A 204 -10.53 16.72 8.57
C HIS A 204 -11.24 17.83 9.37
N ALA A 205 -11.60 17.57 10.63
CA ALA A 205 -12.24 18.56 11.48
C ALA A 205 -11.35 19.76 11.81
N VAL A 206 -10.04 19.55 11.98
CA VAL A 206 -9.06 20.64 12.20
C VAL A 206 -8.83 21.46 10.93
N PHE A 207 -8.75 20.79 9.78
CA PHE A 207 -8.37 21.41 8.51
C PHE A 207 -9.56 21.76 7.59
N LYS A 208 -10.80 21.69 8.09
CA LYS A 208 -11.96 22.15 7.33
C LYS A 208 -11.89 23.67 7.15
N PRO A 209 -12.14 24.21 5.94
CA PRO A 209 -12.14 25.65 5.72
C PRO A 209 -13.19 26.30 6.62
N ASN A 210 -12.82 27.39 7.31
CA ASN A 210 -13.75 28.17 8.10
C ASN A 210 -14.69 28.96 7.17
N ASP A 211 -16.00 28.95 7.46
CA ASP A 211 -16.98 29.88 6.85
C ASP A 211 -16.67 31.38 7.10
N SER A 212 -15.60 31.69 7.84
CA SER A 212 -15.23 33.06 8.26
C SER A 212 -13.84 33.51 7.81
N ASP A 213 -13.08 32.70 7.06
CA ASP A 213 -11.73 33.08 6.58
C ASP A 213 -11.64 33.02 5.05
N THR A 214 -12.58 33.67 4.36
CA THR A 214 -12.40 34.12 2.97
C THR A 214 -11.84 35.54 2.95
N SER A 215 -10.58 35.69 3.34
CA SER A 215 -9.80 36.88 2.99
C SER A 215 -8.32 36.48 2.98
N HIS A 216 -7.68 36.63 1.83
CA HIS A 216 -6.33 36.15 1.46
C HIS A 216 -6.26 34.75 0.88
N LEU A 217 -6.84 34.57 -0.31
CA LEU A 217 -6.17 33.97 -1.47
C LEU A 217 -7.01 34.29 -2.73
N SER A 218 -7.21 35.58 -2.98
CA SER A 218 -7.52 36.08 -4.31
C SER A 218 -6.25 36.76 -4.83
N ASP A 219 -5.51 36.08 -5.70
CA ASP A 219 -5.11 36.67 -6.98
C ASP A 219 -4.49 35.60 -7.90
N ARG A 220 -4.76 35.78 -9.20
CA ARG A 220 -4.17 35.14 -10.39
C ARG A 220 -4.81 33.86 -10.94
N SER A 221 -5.99 34.09 -11.54
CA SER A 221 -6.29 33.95 -12.98
C SER A 221 -5.62 32.83 -13.80
N ASP A 222 -6.47 32.00 -14.44
CA ASP A 222 -6.51 31.66 -15.88
C ASP A 222 -5.20 31.12 -16.51
N VAL A 223 -5.05 29.93 -17.14
CA VAL A 223 -5.71 29.18 -18.25
C VAL A 223 -4.80 27.90 -18.47
N PRO A 224 -5.04 26.85 -19.29
CA PRO A 224 -6.22 26.33 -20.01
C PRO A 224 -6.68 24.92 -19.60
N HIS A 225 -7.91 24.65 -20.03
CA HIS A 225 -8.41 23.33 -20.40
C HIS A 225 -7.49 22.67 -21.44
N VAL A 226 -6.84 21.56 -21.10
CA VAL A 226 -6.18 20.70 -22.08
C VAL A 226 -7.13 19.55 -22.40
N GLU A 227 -7.92 19.75 -23.44
CA GLU A 227 -8.33 18.67 -24.33
C GLU A 227 -7.05 17.99 -24.88
N ASN A 228 -7.13 16.67 -25.07
CA ASN A 228 -6.11 15.79 -25.66
C ASN A 228 -5.06 15.21 -24.70
N MET A 229 -5.46 14.14 -24.00
CA MET A 229 -4.57 13.00 -23.78
C MET A 229 -5.21 11.76 -24.41
N VAL A 230 -4.93 11.61 -25.71
CA VAL A 230 -4.96 10.32 -26.39
C VAL A 230 -3.98 9.40 -25.64
N PRO A 231 -4.37 8.21 -25.16
CA PRO A 231 -3.40 7.25 -24.69
C PRO A 231 -2.51 6.88 -25.87
N ALA A 232 -1.21 7.18 -25.76
CA ALA A 232 -0.18 6.63 -26.63
C ALA A 232 -0.20 5.10 -26.47
N TYR A 233 -1.08 4.45 -27.24
CA TYR A 233 -0.93 3.07 -27.64
C TYR A 233 0.39 3.02 -28.41
N TYR A 234 1.39 2.39 -27.82
CA TYR A 234 2.55 1.95 -28.58
C TYR A 234 2.02 1.10 -29.74
N GLY A 235 2.25 1.63 -30.93
CA GLY A 235 1.89 0.99 -32.17
C GLY A 235 2.64 -0.32 -32.33
N VAL A 236 1.90 -1.39 -32.58
CA VAL A 236 2.38 -2.43 -33.47
C VAL A 236 1.76 -2.10 -34.82
N SER A 237 2.53 -1.40 -35.64
CA SER A 237 2.20 -1.23 -37.04
C SER A 237 2.41 -2.57 -37.75
N SER A 238 1.32 -3.04 -38.35
CA SER A 238 1.31 -3.63 -39.70
C SER A 238 2.10 -4.92 -39.93
N PHE A 239 1.41 -6.06 -39.80
CA PHE A 239 1.54 -7.15 -40.76
C PHE A 239 0.66 -6.83 -41.97
N ILE A 240 1.28 -6.62 -43.13
CA ILE A 240 0.66 -6.74 -44.45
C ILE A 240 1.19 -8.04 -45.05
N CYS A 241 0.25 -8.90 -45.45
CA CYS A 241 0.37 -10.16 -46.21
C CYS A 241 1.31 -11.24 -45.67
#